data_AF-A0A956AHD5-F1
#
_entry.id   AF-A0A956AHD5-F1
#
_cell.length_a   1.000
_cell.length_b   1.000
_cell.length_c   1.000
_cell.angle_alpha   90.00
_cell.angle_beta   90.00
_cell.angle_gamma   90.00
#
_symmetry.space_group_name_H-M   'P 1'
#
loop_
_entity.id
_entity.type
_entity.pdbx_description
1 polymer ?
#
loop_
_entity_poly.entity_id
_entity_poly.type
_entity_poly.pdbx_seq_one_letter_code
_entity_poly.pdbx_strand_id
1 'polypeptide(L)'
;DADDASSAVLLAALPRYREFAGGERVDDLRAVRYLFATNVVLGTFGDGGLALNPRRYLLLSPVHIAVTVRRLQALVERKGWRFDGVAGAGPHHGPVARLCAHALGVDVLTAAPGPGCRVLLCSAVLKSVAEARAAEAAWRDRGVRVLHFALALVPDGDPDPAEPELLGWVGRAAVPWHRVEPMSRLEPDASVTDGAWPGFRVGPPVVDPNQERVSAGLIEAFEEGRRDVALRDVLDYYLIRHPQVRAFDWDRGGDA
;
A
#
# COMPACT_ATOMS: atom_id res chain seq x y z
N ASP A 1 2.82 21.13 18.44
CA ASP A 1 2.09 22.24 19.08
C ASP A 1 2.73 23.59 18.80
N ALA A 2 2.58 24.02 17.56
CA ALA A 2 2.00 25.30 17.17
C ALA A 2 1.42 25.01 15.78
N ASP A 3 0.11 25.15 15.61
CA ASP A 3 -0.53 25.15 14.30
C ASP A 3 0.19 26.23 13.49
N ASP A 4 1.10 25.82 12.61
CA ASP A 4 1.87 26.72 11.79
C ASP A 4 0.92 27.31 10.75
N ALA A 5 0.34 28.45 11.10
CA ALA A 5 -0.56 29.20 10.23
C ALA A 5 0.08 29.49 8.87
N SER A 6 1.42 29.50 8.76
CA SER A 6 2.12 29.66 7.50
C SER A 6 2.02 28.40 6.62
N SER A 7 2.12 27.21 7.21
CA SER A 7 1.95 25.93 6.51
C SER A 7 0.51 25.76 6.00
N ALA A 8 -0.50 26.11 6.79
CA ALA A 8 -1.90 26.06 6.35
C ALA A 8 -2.21 27.02 5.20
N VAL A 9 -1.66 28.24 5.25
CA VAL A 9 -1.79 29.24 4.17
C VAL A 9 -1.06 28.80 2.90
N LEU A 10 0.13 28.22 3.02
CA LEU A 10 0.89 27.64 1.89
C LEU A 10 0.14 26.48 1.24
N LEU A 11 -0.41 25.55 2.04
CA LEU A 11 -1.20 24.43 1.54
C LEU A 11 -2.46 24.93 0.82
N ALA A 12 -3.20 25.88 1.40
CA ALA A 12 -4.38 26.47 0.78
C ALA A 12 -4.09 27.23 -0.54
N ALA A 13 -2.84 27.65 -0.76
CA ALA A 13 -2.40 28.29 -1.99
C ALA A 13 -2.12 27.30 -3.14
N LEU A 14 -1.91 26.00 -2.84
CA LEU A 14 -1.72 24.99 -3.87
C LEU A 14 -3.04 24.80 -4.65
N PRO A 15 -3.03 24.87 -6.01
CA PRO A 15 -4.26 24.72 -6.80
C PRO A 15 -5.05 23.45 -6.48
N ARG A 16 -4.35 22.34 -6.17
CA ARG A 16 -4.94 21.04 -5.82
C ARG A 16 -5.61 21.00 -4.44
N TYR A 17 -5.28 21.92 -3.53
CA TYR A 17 -5.95 22.01 -2.23
C TYR A 17 -7.43 22.39 -2.37
N ARG A 18 -7.79 23.10 -3.45
CA ARG A 18 -9.19 23.47 -3.76
C ARG A 18 -10.08 22.26 -4.08
N GLU A 19 -9.49 21.09 -4.28
CA GLU A 19 -10.20 19.80 -4.46
C GLU A 19 -10.73 19.24 -3.14
N PHE A 20 -10.19 19.71 -1.99
CA PHE A 20 -10.68 19.40 -0.65
C PHE A 20 -11.68 20.48 -0.24
N ALA A 21 -12.93 20.10 0.00
CA ALA A 21 -13.99 21.07 0.27
C ALA A 21 -13.73 21.85 1.59
N GLY A 22 -13.89 23.18 1.55
CA GLY A 22 -14.41 23.98 2.67
C GLY A 22 -13.76 23.87 4.05
N GLY A 23 -12.44 23.67 4.16
CA GLY A 23 -11.73 23.70 5.45
C GLY A 23 -11.47 22.34 6.10
N GLU A 24 -11.47 21.25 5.33
CA GLU A 24 -10.94 19.95 5.77
C GLU A 24 -9.47 20.10 6.22
N ARG A 25 -9.14 19.65 7.44
CA ARG A 25 -7.77 19.64 7.96
C ARG A 25 -6.93 18.64 7.15
N VAL A 26 -5.87 19.12 6.51
CA VAL A 26 -4.89 18.32 5.75
C VAL A 26 -3.90 17.57 6.65
N ASP A 27 -4.23 17.40 7.92
CA ASP A 27 -3.43 16.65 8.90
C ASP A 27 -3.53 15.13 8.69
N ASP A 28 -4.36 14.66 7.75
CA ASP A 28 -4.47 13.25 7.39
C ASP A 28 -3.40 12.87 6.34
N LEU A 29 -2.59 11.85 6.65
CA LEU A 29 -1.56 11.32 5.77
C LEU A 29 -2.08 10.95 4.37
N ARG A 30 -3.35 10.52 4.23
CA ARG A 30 -3.93 10.22 2.91
C ARG A 30 -4.06 11.47 2.04
N ALA A 31 -4.50 12.58 2.64
CA ALA A 31 -4.66 13.85 1.96
C ALA A 31 -3.30 14.38 1.50
N VAL A 32 -2.29 14.33 2.37
CA VAL A 32 -0.91 14.75 2.06
C VAL A 32 -0.32 13.92 0.92
N ARG A 33 -0.39 12.58 0.99
CA ARG A 33 0.14 11.70 -0.06
C ARG A 33 -0.58 11.90 -1.40
N TYR A 34 -1.90 12.09 -1.38
CA TYR A 34 -2.64 12.45 -2.59
C TYR A 34 -2.18 13.80 -3.19
N LEU A 35 -2.10 14.84 -2.35
CA LEU A 35 -1.77 16.21 -2.76
C LEU A 35 -0.39 16.32 -3.39
N PHE A 36 0.58 15.57 -2.87
CA PHE A 36 1.98 15.73 -3.25
C PHE A 36 2.54 14.59 -4.11
N ALA A 37 2.07 13.36 -3.96
CA ALA A 37 2.56 12.19 -4.70
C ALA A 37 1.49 11.48 -5.53
N THR A 38 0.24 11.97 -5.53
CA THR A 38 -0.88 11.45 -6.34
C THR A 38 -1.23 9.98 -6.08
N ASN A 39 -0.89 9.45 -4.90
CA ASN A 39 -1.17 8.05 -4.56
C ASN A 39 -2.64 7.84 -4.16
N VAL A 40 -3.12 6.62 -4.35
CA VAL A 40 -4.33 6.11 -3.73
C VAL A 40 -3.96 5.31 -2.49
N VAL A 41 -4.39 5.76 -1.32
CA VAL A 41 -4.22 5.02 -0.07
C VAL A 41 -5.53 4.31 0.26
N LEU A 42 -5.56 3.01 0.01
CA LEU A 42 -6.72 2.13 0.19
C LEU A 42 -7.04 1.90 1.67
N GLY A 43 -6.04 1.90 2.54
CA GLY A 43 -6.20 1.55 3.95
C GLY A 43 -6.26 0.04 4.20
N THR A 44 -6.31 -0.32 5.47
CA THR A 44 -6.37 -1.69 6.00
C THR A 44 -7.59 -1.89 6.89
N PHE A 45 -7.75 -3.08 7.45
CA PHE A 45 -8.78 -3.36 8.45
C PHE A 45 -8.62 -2.49 9.71
N GLY A 46 -9.72 -1.93 10.22
CA GLY A 46 -9.69 -1.02 11.37
C GLY A 46 -9.51 0.46 11.02
N ASP A 47 -9.20 0.79 9.77
CA ASP A 47 -9.25 2.17 9.29
C ASP A 47 -10.71 2.64 9.16
N GLY A 48 -11.06 3.76 9.80
CA GLY A 48 -12.40 4.34 9.82
C GLY A 48 -12.77 5.09 8.53
N GLY A 49 -12.45 4.53 7.36
CA GLY A 49 -12.55 5.23 6.09
C GLY A 49 -11.26 6.00 5.78
N LEU A 50 -11.33 7.33 5.80
CA LEU A 50 -10.24 8.20 5.37
C LEU A 50 -9.13 8.36 6.42
N ALA A 51 -9.50 8.42 7.70
CA ALA A 51 -8.55 8.67 8.79
C ALA A 51 -7.55 7.52 8.97
N LEU A 52 -6.26 7.79 8.74
CA LEU A 52 -5.16 6.90 9.13
C LEU A 52 -4.63 7.25 10.52
N ASN A 53 -4.17 6.24 11.27
CA ASN A 53 -3.46 6.46 12.53
C ASN A 53 -1.94 6.30 12.33
N PRO A 54 -1.19 7.37 11.98
CA PRO A 54 0.25 7.30 11.70
C PRO A 54 1.13 6.76 12.83
N ARG A 55 0.63 6.74 14.07
CA ARG A 55 1.45 6.58 15.27
C ARG A 55 1.69 5.13 15.68
N ARG A 56 1.33 4.16 14.85
CA ARG A 56 1.41 2.73 15.21
C ARG A 56 2.29 1.95 14.25
N TYR A 57 3.19 1.17 14.81
CA TYR A 57 3.77 0.04 14.09
C TYR A 57 2.65 -0.95 13.80
N LEU A 58 2.39 -1.25 12.52
CA LEU A 58 1.30 -2.14 12.14
C LEU A 58 1.85 -3.52 11.74
N LEU A 59 1.48 -4.55 12.50
CA LEU A 59 1.63 -5.94 12.06
C LEU A 59 0.43 -6.31 11.19
N LEU A 60 0.64 -6.39 9.89
CA LEU A 60 -0.38 -6.67 8.89
C LEU A 60 -0.84 -8.14 8.97
N SER A 61 -1.76 -8.43 9.89
CA SER A 61 -2.49 -9.71 9.91
C SER A 61 -3.12 -10.08 8.54
N PRO A 62 -3.40 -11.36 8.27
CA PRO A 62 -4.10 -11.78 7.06
C PRO A 62 -5.41 -11.00 6.80
N VAL A 63 -6.15 -10.66 7.85
CA VAL A 63 -7.39 -9.87 7.75
C VAL A 63 -7.12 -8.44 7.27
N HIS A 64 -6.05 -7.79 7.75
CA HIS A 64 -5.67 -6.46 7.27
C HIS A 64 -5.40 -6.49 5.77
N ILE A 65 -4.62 -7.49 5.34
CA ILE A 65 -4.18 -7.68 3.96
C ILE A 65 -5.38 -7.98 3.06
N ALA A 66 -6.26 -8.90 3.47
CA ALA A 66 -7.47 -9.26 2.77
C ALA A 66 -8.37 -8.05 2.51
N VAL A 67 -8.61 -7.20 3.52
CA VAL A 67 -9.42 -5.98 3.37
C VAL A 67 -8.77 -5.02 2.36
N THR A 68 -7.46 -4.78 2.47
CA THR A 68 -6.75 -3.92 1.51
C THR A 68 -6.87 -4.44 0.07
N VAL A 69 -6.69 -5.76 -0.14
CA VAL A 69 -6.79 -6.34 -1.49
C VAL A 69 -8.22 -6.33 -2.01
N ARG A 70 -9.25 -6.47 -1.15
CA ARG A 70 -10.65 -6.28 -1.56
C ARG A 70 -10.93 -4.86 -2.03
N ARG A 71 -10.35 -3.85 -1.36
CA ARG A 71 -10.43 -2.45 -1.80
C ARG A 71 -9.73 -2.23 -3.14
N LEU A 72 -8.56 -2.85 -3.32
CA LEU A 72 -7.84 -2.85 -4.60
C LEU A 72 -8.69 -3.47 -5.71
N GLN A 73 -9.24 -4.68 -5.49
CA GLN A 73 -10.09 -5.38 -6.45
C GLN A 73 -11.29 -4.51 -6.86
N ALA A 74 -12.01 -3.95 -5.89
CA ALA A 74 -13.16 -3.12 -6.18
C ALA A 74 -12.78 -1.83 -6.93
N LEU A 75 -11.59 -1.26 -6.67
CA LEU A 75 -11.07 -0.13 -7.44
C LEU A 75 -10.76 -0.54 -8.88
N VAL A 76 -10.07 -1.67 -9.07
CA VAL A 76 -9.75 -2.25 -10.38
C VAL A 76 -11.03 -2.47 -11.19
N GLU A 77 -12.04 -3.10 -10.59
CA GLU A 77 -13.34 -3.37 -11.20
C GLU A 77 -14.05 -2.07 -11.60
N ARG A 78 -14.11 -1.08 -10.71
CA ARG A 78 -14.74 0.22 -11.00
C ARG A 78 -14.03 1.01 -12.10
N LYS A 79 -12.71 0.88 -12.21
CA LYS A 79 -11.92 1.55 -13.24
C LYS A 79 -11.89 0.79 -14.57
N GLY A 80 -12.29 -0.49 -14.57
CA GLY A 80 -12.18 -1.34 -15.76
C GLY A 80 -10.73 -1.72 -16.09
N TRP A 81 -9.86 -1.69 -15.09
CA TRP A 81 -8.44 -1.99 -15.22
C TRP A 81 -8.20 -3.44 -15.63
N ARG A 82 -7.30 -3.66 -16.60
CA ARG A 82 -6.95 -4.98 -17.12
C ARG A 82 -5.44 -5.20 -17.08
N PHE A 83 -5.04 -6.32 -16.50
CA PHE A 83 -3.64 -6.72 -16.37
C PHE A 83 -3.40 -8.00 -17.19
N ASP A 84 -2.25 -8.08 -17.83
CA ASP A 84 -1.75 -9.31 -18.46
C ASP A 84 -1.18 -10.28 -17.41
N GLY A 85 -0.86 -9.78 -16.22
CA GLY A 85 -0.48 -10.60 -15.07
C GLY A 85 -0.07 -9.77 -13.86
N VAL A 86 0.19 -10.47 -12.76
CA VAL A 86 0.64 -9.88 -11.48
C VAL A 86 2.04 -10.37 -11.17
N ALA A 87 2.89 -9.50 -10.65
CA ALA A 87 4.25 -9.86 -10.26
C ALA A 87 4.55 -9.44 -8.82
N GLY A 88 5.39 -10.21 -8.13
CA GLY A 88 5.98 -9.76 -6.86
C GLY A 88 7.31 -9.05 -7.12
N ALA A 89 7.58 -7.94 -6.43
CA ALA A 89 8.84 -7.19 -6.52
C ALA A 89 10.07 -7.92 -5.91
N GLY A 90 10.07 -9.26 -5.87
CA GLY A 90 11.03 -10.09 -5.14
C GLY A 90 10.38 -11.20 -4.28
N PRO A 91 11.19 -12.11 -3.72
CA PRO A 91 10.68 -13.35 -3.10
C PRO A 91 9.67 -13.13 -1.97
N HIS A 92 9.95 -12.17 -1.07
CA HIS A 92 9.13 -11.90 0.11
C HIS A 92 7.83 -11.14 -0.21
N HIS A 93 7.65 -10.68 -1.44
CA HIS A 93 6.41 -10.06 -1.93
C HIS A 93 5.52 -11.07 -2.69
N GLY A 94 6.03 -12.27 -2.99
CA GLY A 94 5.32 -13.34 -3.70
C GLY A 94 3.93 -13.67 -3.15
N PRO A 95 3.69 -13.71 -1.83
CA PRO A 95 2.38 -14.04 -1.30
C PRO A 95 1.32 -12.98 -1.61
N VAL A 96 1.73 -11.71 -1.63
CA VAL A 96 0.85 -10.60 -2.00
C VAL A 96 0.51 -10.67 -3.48
N ALA A 97 1.52 -10.94 -4.33
CA ALA A 97 1.29 -11.11 -5.76
C ALA A 97 0.31 -12.26 -6.06
N ARG A 98 0.45 -13.40 -5.38
CA ARG A 98 -0.47 -14.55 -5.51
C ARG A 98 -1.88 -14.22 -5.03
N LEU A 99 -2.02 -13.50 -3.92
CA LEU A 99 -3.31 -13.05 -3.44
C LEU A 99 -3.98 -12.09 -4.45
N CYS A 100 -3.25 -11.09 -4.95
CA CYS A 100 -3.77 -10.15 -5.95
C CYS A 100 -4.12 -10.85 -7.27
N ALA A 101 -3.31 -11.80 -7.73
CA ALA A 101 -3.58 -12.64 -8.90
C ALA A 101 -4.89 -13.41 -8.75
N HIS A 102 -5.08 -14.06 -7.59
CA HIS A 102 -6.32 -14.75 -7.25
C HIS A 102 -7.52 -13.78 -7.24
N ALA A 103 -7.40 -12.64 -6.55
CA ALA A 103 -8.48 -11.65 -6.44
C ALA A 103 -8.89 -11.04 -7.79
N LEU A 104 -7.95 -10.92 -8.73
CA LEU A 104 -8.18 -10.31 -10.04
C LEU A 104 -8.45 -11.33 -11.15
N GLY A 105 -8.33 -12.63 -10.86
CA GLY A 105 -8.50 -13.70 -11.85
C GLY A 105 -7.45 -13.69 -12.97
N VAL A 106 -6.20 -13.35 -12.65
CA VAL A 106 -5.07 -13.29 -13.60
C VAL A 106 -3.89 -14.11 -13.10
N ASP A 107 -2.95 -14.44 -13.98
CA ASP A 107 -1.79 -15.26 -13.62
C ASP A 107 -0.69 -14.48 -12.90
N VAL A 108 0.07 -15.20 -12.07
CA VAL A 108 1.33 -14.69 -11.50
C VAL A 108 2.46 -14.86 -12.51
N LEU A 109 3.12 -13.77 -12.84
CA LEU A 109 4.28 -13.76 -13.73
C LEU A 109 5.53 -14.20 -12.98
N THR A 110 6.20 -15.23 -13.49
CA THR A 110 7.48 -15.73 -12.96
C THR A 110 8.70 -15.10 -13.63
N ALA A 111 8.49 -14.41 -14.75
CA ALA A 111 9.50 -13.64 -15.48
C ALA A 111 8.87 -12.35 -16.00
N ALA A 112 9.70 -11.33 -16.23
CA ALA A 112 9.20 -10.08 -16.80
C ALA A 112 8.74 -10.32 -18.26
N PRO A 113 7.52 -9.88 -18.61
CA PRO A 113 6.93 -10.11 -19.92
C PRO A 113 7.56 -9.18 -20.97
N GLY A 114 7.06 -9.30 -22.21
CA GLY A 114 7.47 -8.43 -23.31
C GLY A 114 7.05 -6.96 -23.12
N PRO A 115 7.58 -6.06 -23.97
CA PRO A 115 7.20 -4.65 -23.95
C PRO A 115 5.70 -4.46 -24.22
N GLY A 116 5.11 -3.45 -23.61
CA GLY A 116 3.69 -3.11 -23.74
C GLY A 116 2.75 -3.87 -22.80
N CYS A 117 3.19 -4.99 -22.21
CA CYS A 117 2.40 -5.73 -21.23
C CYS A 117 2.05 -4.88 -20.01
N ARG A 118 0.84 -5.06 -19.50
CA ARG A 118 0.25 -4.36 -18.35
C ARG A 118 0.38 -5.24 -17.11
N VAL A 119 1.19 -4.83 -16.15
CA VAL A 119 1.49 -5.63 -14.97
C VAL A 119 1.11 -4.89 -13.70
N LEU A 120 0.43 -5.59 -12.79
CA LEU A 120 0.31 -5.15 -11.40
C LEU A 120 1.54 -5.64 -10.65
N LEU A 121 2.46 -4.72 -10.33
CA LEU A 121 3.60 -5.04 -9.49
C LEU A 121 3.17 -4.94 -8.02
N CYS A 122 3.39 -6.00 -7.26
CA CYS A 122 2.97 -6.10 -5.86
C CYS A 122 4.19 -6.12 -4.93
N SER A 123 4.13 -5.27 -3.90
CA SER A 123 5.09 -5.24 -2.80
C SER A 123 4.37 -5.46 -1.47
N ALA A 124 4.94 -6.33 -0.63
CA ALA A 124 4.52 -6.49 0.76
C ALA A 124 4.76 -5.22 1.58
N VAL A 125 6.02 -4.92 1.92
CA VAL A 125 6.36 -3.69 2.65
C VAL A 125 7.59 -3.08 2.00
N LEU A 126 7.49 -1.81 1.60
CA LEU A 126 8.61 -1.02 1.11
C LEU A 126 9.12 -0.13 2.24
N LYS A 127 10.43 -0.06 2.42
CA LYS A 127 11.09 0.67 3.51
C LYS A 127 11.53 2.08 3.11
N SER A 128 11.47 2.40 1.81
CA SER A 128 11.81 3.70 1.25
C SER A 128 11.21 3.90 -0.13
N VAL A 129 11.18 5.16 -0.59
CA VAL A 129 10.89 5.49 -2.00
C VAL A 129 11.95 4.90 -2.94
N ALA A 130 13.22 4.88 -2.50
CA ALA A 130 14.31 4.29 -3.29
C ALA A 130 14.08 2.80 -3.57
N GLU A 131 13.57 2.04 -2.60
CA GLU A 131 13.19 0.64 -2.78
C GLU A 131 12.03 0.49 -3.78
N ALA A 132 11.02 1.35 -3.70
CA ALA A 132 9.90 1.37 -4.65
C ALA A 132 10.40 1.56 -6.09
N ARG A 133 11.24 2.58 -6.30
CA ARG A 133 11.82 2.88 -7.61
C ARG A 133 12.68 1.74 -8.15
N ALA A 134 13.49 1.12 -7.30
CA ALA A 134 14.33 -0.01 -7.69
C ALA A 134 13.48 -1.23 -8.10
N ALA A 135 12.37 -1.47 -7.41
CA ALA A 135 11.43 -2.54 -7.74
C ALA A 135 10.79 -2.35 -9.14
N GLU A 136 10.43 -1.12 -9.51
CA GLU A 136 9.82 -0.83 -10.80
C GLU A 136 10.80 -0.77 -11.96
N ALA A 137 12.03 -0.27 -11.73
CA ALA A 137 12.99 0.05 -12.78
C ALA A 137 13.21 -1.14 -13.74
N ALA A 138 13.42 -2.34 -13.19
CA ALA A 138 13.65 -3.55 -13.98
C ALA A 138 12.50 -3.91 -14.95
N TRP A 139 11.28 -3.47 -14.66
CA TRP A 139 10.10 -3.68 -15.50
C TRP A 139 9.93 -2.56 -16.51
N ARG A 140 10.03 -1.30 -16.05
CA ARG A 140 9.88 -0.12 -16.92
C ARG A 140 10.99 -0.05 -17.98
N ASP A 141 12.22 -0.45 -17.65
CA ASP A 141 13.34 -0.52 -18.59
C ASP A 141 13.11 -1.53 -19.74
N ARG A 142 12.19 -2.49 -19.54
CA ARG A 142 11.77 -3.46 -20.57
C ARG A 142 10.55 -3.01 -21.36
N GLY A 143 10.08 -1.78 -21.15
CA GLY A 143 8.87 -1.25 -21.77
C GLY A 143 7.57 -1.84 -21.21
N VAL A 144 7.61 -2.47 -20.02
CA VAL A 144 6.40 -2.97 -19.34
C VAL A 144 5.66 -1.81 -18.69
N ARG A 145 4.34 -1.81 -18.80
CA ARG A 145 3.45 -0.82 -18.19
C ARG A 145 3.08 -1.29 -16.79
N VAL A 146 3.73 -0.69 -15.79
CA VAL A 146 3.54 -1.05 -14.38
C VAL A 146 2.49 -0.16 -13.73
N LEU A 147 1.58 -0.79 -12.99
CA LEU A 147 0.88 -0.18 -11.86
C LEU A 147 1.42 -0.82 -10.59
N HIS A 148 1.99 -0.03 -9.68
CA HIS A 148 2.63 -0.54 -8.48
C HIS A 148 1.70 -0.41 -7.27
N PHE A 149 1.45 -1.55 -6.64
CA PHE A 149 0.71 -1.68 -5.40
C PHE A 149 1.63 -2.15 -4.28
N ALA A 150 1.61 -1.46 -3.14
CA ALA A 150 2.26 -1.91 -1.91
C ALA A 150 1.28 -2.03 -0.74
N LEU A 151 1.33 -3.12 0.04
CA LEU A 151 0.51 -3.21 1.26
C LEU A 151 0.93 -2.16 2.28
N ALA A 152 2.22 -1.86 2.37
CA ALA A 152 2.71 -0.76 3.17
C ALA A 152 3.93 -0.07 2.53
N LEU A 153 4.01 1.24 2.72
CA LEU A 153 5.19 2.06 2.48
C LEU A 153 5.61 2.73 3.79
N VAL A 154 6.87 2.58 4.17
CA VAL A 154 7.49 3.37 5.22
C VAL A 154 8.02 4.66 4.59
N PRO A 155 7.43 5.82 4.89
CA PRO A 155 7.92 7.08 4.33
C PRO A 155 9.28 7.42 4.94
N ASP A 156 10.24 7.74 4.09
CA ASP A 156 11.59 8.21 4.44
C ASP A 156 11.79 9.71 4.14
N GLY A 157 10.73 10.40 3.75
CA GLY A 157 10.71 11.84 3.50
C GLY A 157 9.32 12.34 3.08
N ASP A 158 9.32 13.48 2.40
CA ASP A 158 8.13 14.06 1.78
C ASP A 158 7.55 13.11 0.71
N PRO A 159 6.24 13.19 0.42
CA PRO A 159 5.66 12.40 -0.66
C PRO A 159 6.34 12.61 -2.01
N ASP A 160 6.72 11.52 -2.66
CA ASP A 160 7.43 11.51 -3.94
C ASP A 160 6.61 10.78 -5.04
N PRO A 161 6.52 11.31 -6.27
CA PRO A 161 5.89 10.63 -7.41
C PRO A 161 6.48 9.25 -7.77
N ALA A 162 7.68 8.91 -7.30
CA ALA A 162 8.28 7.58 -7.44
C ALA A 162 7.73 6.55 -6.44
N GLU A 163 6.84 6.95 -5.53
CA GLU A 163 6.09 6.02 -4.69
C GLU A 163 5.13 5.14 -5.50
N PRO A 164 4.74 3.96 -4.99
CA PRO A 164 3.73 3.13 -5.63
C PRO A 164 2.41 3.90 -5.84
N GLU A 165 1.77 3.72 -7.00
CA GLU A 165 0.51 4.41 -7.28
C GLU A 165 -0.58 4.04 -6.27
N LEU A 166 -0.57 2.80 -5.77
CA LEU A 166 -1.56 2.25 -4.84
C LEU A 166 -0.88 1.78 -3.54
N LEU A 167 -1.40 2.23 -2.41
CA LEU A 167 -0.86 1.93 -1.08
C LEU A 167 -1.95 1.37 -0.18
N GLY A 168 -1.65 0.32 0.59
CA GLY A 168 -2.49 -0.13 1.68
C GLY A 168 -2.34 0.75 2.92
N TRP A 169 -1.12 0.83 3.43
CA TRP A 169 -0.75 1.54 4.65
C TRP A 169 0.44 2.47 4.42
N VAL A 170 0.45 3.61 5.12
CA VAL A 170 1.59 4.53 5.14
C VAL A 170 2.09 4.64 6.58
N GLY A 171 3.29 4.12 6.81
CA GLY A 171 3.91 4.05 8.13
C GLY A 171 4.67 2.74 8.35
N ARG A 172 5.30 2.63 9.52
CA ARG A 172 6.08 1.42 9.87
C ARG A 172 5.17 0.20 9.96
N ALA A 173 5.50 -0.84 9.22
CA ALA A 173 4.75 -2.08 9.20
C ALA A 173 5.62 -3.31 8.94
N ALA A 174 5.06 -4.48 9.25
CA ALA A 174 5.59 -5.78 8.86
C ALA A 174 4.45 -6.74 8.49
N VAL A 175 4.79 -7.75 7.70
CA VAL A 175 3.91 -8.88 7.36
C VAL A 175 4.32 -10.11 8.17
N PRO A 176 3.39 -11.02 8.50
CA PRO A 176 3.64 -12.12 9.44
C PRO A 176 4.70 -13.10 8.96
N TRP A 177 4.89 -13.24 7.64
CA TRP A 177 5.89 -14.12 7.03
C TRP A 177 7.27 -13.47 6.85
N HIS A 178 7.42 -12.17 7.15
CA HIS A 178 8.69 -11.45 7.01
C HIS A 178 8.84 -10.39 8.10
N ARG A 179 9.33 -10.82 9.26
CA ARG A 179 9.57 -10.02 10.48
C ARG A 179 11.05 -10.03 10.80
N VAL A 180 11.82 -9.13 10.18
CA VAL A 180 13.27 -9.01 10.39
C VAL A 180 13.62 -7.83 11.30
N GLU A 181 12.80 -6.79 11.30
CA GLU A 181 12.96 -5.63 12.16
C GLU A 181 12.71 -5.97 13.62
N PRO A 182 13.49 -5.41 14.56
CA PRO A 182 13.27 -5.63 15.99
C PRO A 182 11.81 -5.37 16.43
N MET A 183 11.17 -4.28 15.96
CA MET A 183 9.84 -3.89 16.46
C MET A 183 8.75 -4.85 16.04
N SER A 184 8.92 -5.49 14.87
CA SER A 184 8.00 -6.55 14.44
C SER A 184 8.08 -7.79 15.32
N ARG A 185 9.11 -7.96 16.15
CA ARG A 185 9.44 -9.18 16.90
C ARG A 185 9.37 -9.00 18.41
N LEU A 186 8.73 -7.94 18.85
CA LEU A 186 8.45 -7.70 20.25
C LEU A 186 7.58 -8.82 20.83
N GLU A 187 8.06 -9.47 21.87
CA GLU A 187 7.35 -10.49 22.64
C GLU A 187 7.27 -10.03 24.10
N PRO A 188 6.10 -10.11 24.75
CA PRO A 188 5.99 -9.77 26.17
C PRO A 188 6.96 -10.62 27.00
N ASP A 189 7.74 -9.96 27.85
CA ASP A 189 8.65 -10.61 28.79
C ASP A 189 8.70 -9.80 30.08
N ALA A 190 7.98 -10.27 31.08
CA ALA A 190 7.88 -9.61 32.38
C ALA A 190 9.21 -9.61 33.16
N SER A 191 10.21 -10.39 32.73
CA SER A 191 11.53 -10.41 33.37
C SER A 191 12.45 -9.29 32.90
N VAL A 192 12.14 -8.65 31.76
CA VAL A 192 12.93 -7.53 31.22
C VAL A 192 12.43 -6.24 31.85
N THR A 193 13.14 -5.73 32.85
CA THR A 193 12.76 -4.47 33.52
C THR A 193 13.53 -3.25 33.02
N ASP A 194 14.68 -3.46 32.37
CA ASP A 194 15.59 -2.42 31.89
C ASP A 194 15.91 -2.59 30.40
N GLY A 195 16.10 -1.48 29.68
CA GLY A 195 16.51 -1.48 28.27
C GLY A 195 15.69 -0.52 27.40
N ALA A 196 15.92 -0.57 26.08
CA ALA A 196 15.17 0.26 25.14
C ALA A 196 13.65 -0.03 25.20
N TRP A 197 13.27 -1.30 25.48
CA TRP A 197 11.89 -1.80 25.46
C TRP A 197 11.55 -2.57 26.75
N PRO A 198 11.36 -1.88 27.89
CA PRO A 198 11.00 -2.53 29.15
C PRO A 198 9.71 -3.35 29.03
N GLY A 199 9.70 -4.55 29.61
CA GLY A 199 8.58 -5.50 29.56
C GLY A 199 8.51 -6.33 28.27
N PHE A 200 9.47 -6.18 27.35
CA PHE A 200 9.52 -6.92 26.11
C PHE A 200 10.93 -7.42 25.80
N ARG A 201 11.00 -8.60 25.18
CA ARG A 201 12.20 -9.10 24.52
C ARG A 201 12.03 -9.08 23.01
N VAL A 202 13.15 -9.06 22.29
CA VAL A 202 13.16 -9.19 20.84
C VAL A 202 13.33 -10.68 20.47
N GLY A 203 12.26 -11.31 20.00
CA GLY A 203 12.31 -12.69 19.48
C GLY A 203 13.19 -12.80 18.22
N PRO A 204 13.53 -14.00 17.72
CA PRO A 204 14.39 -14.17 16.55
C PRO A 204 13.74 -13.68 15.24
N PRO A 205 14.53 -13.35 14.18
CA PRO A 205 14.01 -13.06 12.84
C PRO A 205 13.07 -14.15 12.33
N VAL A 206 11.94 -13.76 11.72
CA VAL A 206 11.01 -14.68 11.07
C VAL A 206 11.00 -14.39 9.58
N VAL A 207 11.45 -15.36 8.78
CA VAL A 207 11.29 -15.37 7.33
C VAL A 207 10.70 -16.72 6.98
N ASP A 208 9.45 -16.72 6.52
CA ASP A 208 8.78 -17.96 6.10
C ASP A 208 9.22 -18.30 4.68
N PRO A 209 9.94 -19.42 4.46
CA PRO A 209 10.35 -19.80 3.12
C PRO A 209 9.17 -20.36 2.30
N ASN A 210 8.09 -20.80 2.96
CA ASN A 210 6.98 -21.47 2.30
C ASN A 210 5.94 -20.44 1.80
N GLN A 211 6.28 -19.79 0.69
CA GLN A 211 5.43 -18.76 0.06
C GLN A 211 4.04 -19.31 -0.30
N GLU A 212 3.93 -20.58 -0.67
CA GLU A 212 2.65 -21.21 -1.03
C GLU A 212 1.71 -21.32 0.16
N ARG A 213 2.20 -21.81 1.30
CA ARG A 213 1.41 -21.89 2.54
C ARG A 213 0.97 -20.51 3.02
N VAL A 214 1.87 -19.52 2.95
CA VAL A 214 1.53 -18.14 3.31
C VAL A 214 0.44 -17.60 2.38
N SER A 215 0.57 -17.81 1.07
CA SER A 215 -0.41 -17.37 0.08
C SER A 215 -1.78 -18.01 0.29
N ALA A 216 -1.81 -19.32 0.59
CA ALA A 216 -3.05 -20.05 0.86
C ALA A 216 -3.80 -19.45 2.05
N GLY A 217 -3.12 -19.16 3.17
CA GLY A 217 -3.75 -18.52 4.32
C GLY A 217 -4.21 -17.08 4.07
N LEU A 218 -3.55 -16.37 3.15
CA LEU A 218 -4.01 -15.05 2.71
C LEU A 218 -5.26 -15.13 1.84
N ILE A 219 -5.32 -16.11 0.93
CA ILE A 219 -6.47 -16.36 0.06
C ILE A 219 -7.67 -16.80 0.90
N GLU A 220 -7.48 -17.70 1.86
CA GLU A 220 -8.53 -18.09 2.81
C GLU A 220 -9.09 -16.87 3.56
N ALA A 221 -8.21 -16.05 4.16
CA ALA A 221 -8.64 -14.82 4.84
C ALA A 221 -9.33 -13.82 3.91
N PHE A 222 -8.94 -13.80 2.64
CA PHE A 222 -9.63 -13.03 1.61
C PHE A 222 -11.02 -13.59 1.38
N GLU A 223 -11.17 -14.87 1.07
CA GLU A 223 -12.44 -15.55 0.78
C GLU A 223 -13.45 -15.54 1.94
N GLU A 224 -13.00 -15.60 3.19
CA GLU A 224 -13.83 -15.55 4.41
C GLU A 224 -14.70 -14.28 4.54
N GLY A 225 -14.48 -13.26 3.71
CA GLY A 225 -15.55 -12.33 3.34
C GLY A 225 -16.01 -11.40 4.46
N ARG A 226 -15.09 -10.83 5.24
CA ARG A 226 -15.46 -9.73 6.16
C ARG A 226 -16.00 -8.54 5.39
N ARG A 227 -17.18 -8.05 5.81
CA ARG A 227 -17.78 -6.82 5.27
C ARG A 227 -16.87 -5.63 5.58
N ASP A 228 -16.39 -4.99 4.53
CA ASP A 228 -15.68 -3.72 4.62
C ASP A 228 -16.67 -2.57 4.46
N VAL A 229 -17.17 -2.07 5.60
CA VAL A 229 -18.14 -0.97 5.64
C VAL A 229 -17.60 0.34 5.07
N ALA A 230 -16.28 0.51 5.07
CA ALA A 230 -15.61 1.72 4.60
C ALA A 230 -15.27 1.69 3.10
N LEU A 231 -15.48 0.57 2.42
CA LEU A 231 -15.09 0.39 1.02
C LEU A 231 -15.64 1.49 0.12
N ARG A 232 -16.95 1.76 0.23
CA ARG A 232 -17.61 2.79 -0.59
C ARG A 232 -17.00 4.16 -0.35
N ASP A 233 -16.83 4.55 0.90
CA ASP A 233 -16.33 5.89 1.26
C ASP A 233 -14.90 6.10 0.74
N VAL A 234 -14.05 5.08 0.84
CA VAL A 234 -12.68 5.12 0.30
C VAL A 234 -12.70 5.25 -1.22
N LEU A 235 -13.51 4.44 -1.92
CA LEU A 235 -13.58 4.48 -3.39
C LEU A 235 -14.18 5.80 -3.90
N ASP A 236 -15.28 6.24 -3.31
CA ASP A 236 -15.98 7.47 -3.71
C ASP A 236 -15.10 8.70 -3.46
N TYR A 237 -14.30 8.71 -2.40
CA TYR A 237 -13.31 9.77 -2.15
C TYR A 237 -12.33 9.92 -3.31
N TYR A 238 -11.71 8.83 -3.79
CA TYR A 238 -10.76 8.94 -4.90
C TYR A 238 -11.44 9.15 -6.25
N LEU A 239 -12.49 8.39 -6.56
CA LEU A 239 -13.12 8.40 -7.88
C LEU A 239 -13.89 9.69 -8.17
N ILE A 240 -14.55 10.27 -7.16
CA ILE A 240 -15.39 11.46 -7.34
C ILE A 240 -14.58 12.74 -7.09
N ARG A 241 -13.81 12.79 -6.01
CA ARG A 241 -13.12 14.03 -5.62
C ARG A 241 -11.77 14.20 -6.28
N HIS A 242 -11.12 13.10 -6.65
CA HIS A 242 -9.72 13.07 -7.07
C HIS A 242 -9.49 12.35 -8.41
N PRO A 243 -10.19 12.73 -9.49
CA PRO A 243 -10.08 12.03 -10.78
C PRO A 243 -8.69 12.14 -11.44
N GLN A 244 -7.82 13.01 -10.92
CA GLN A 244 -6.48 13.31 -11.43
C GLN A 244 -5.37 12.44 -10.80
N VAL A 245 -5.70 11.42 -10.01
CA VAL A 245 -4.71 10.48 -9.46
C VAL A 245 -3.95 9.81 -10.61
N ARG A 246 -2.62 9.78 -10.55
CA ARG A 246 -1.73 9.13 -11.54
C ARG A 246 -2.12 7.70 -11.86
N ALA A 247 -2.56 6.93 -10.86
CA ALA A 247 -3.06 5.57 -11.05
C ALA A 247 -4.15 5.53 -12.14
N PHE A 248 -5.00 6.56 -12.24
CA PHE A 248 -6.14 6.61 -13.16
C PHE A 248 -5.75 6.93 -14.60
N ASP A 249 -4.55 7.45 -14.84
CA ASP A 249 -3.99 7.63 -16.18
C ASP A 249 -3.38 6.34 -16.74
N TRP A 250 -3.31 5.27 -15.93
CA TRP A 250 -2.79 3.98 -16.34
C TRP A 250 -3.53 3.35 -17.53
N ASP A 251 -4.79 3.69 -17.78
CA ASP A 251 -5.50 3.23 -18.99
C ASP A 251 -5.26 4.09 -20.23
N ARG A 252 -4.81 5.34 -20.06
CA ARG A 252 -4.82 6.36 -21.12
C ARG A 252 -3.66 6.27 -22.12
N GLY A 253 -2.77 5.29 -22.00
CA GLY A 253 -1.71 5.02 -22.98
C GLY A 253 -2.00 3.77 -23.81
N GLY A 254 -2.09 3.78 -25.14
CA GLY A 254 -1.92 4.90 -26.05
C GLY A 254 -2.59 4.65 -27.41
N ASP A 255 -3.19 5.72 -27.92
CA ASP A 255 -3.06 6.18 -29.30
C ASP A 255 -2.70 7.68 -29.16
N ALA A 256 -1.41 7.97 -29.02
CA ALA A 256 -0.84 9.32 -29.09
C ALA A 256 0.56 9.21 -29.70
#